data_AF-A0A3S0TNA9-F1
#
_entry.id   AF-A0A3S0TNA9-F1
#
_cell.length_a   1.000
_cell.length_b   1.000
_cell.length_c   1.000
_cell.angle_alpha   90.00
_cell.angle_beta   90.00
_cell.angle_gamma   90.00
#
_symmetry.space_group_name_H-M   'P 1'
#
loop_
_entity.id
_entity.type
_entity.pdbx_description
1 polymer ?
#
loop_
_entity_poly.entity_id
_entity_poly.type
_entity_poly.pdbx_seq_one_letter_code
_entity_poly.pdbx_strand_id
1 'polypeptide(L)' 'MSYTSSSTYLIDPPSPFAPKKDWEEHLAALCAQYIADAHPDLKEAIEEAEAHLAGLAKSAE' A
#
# COMPACT_ATOMS: atom_id res chain seq x y z
N MET A 1 -27.86 3.58 -3.69
CA MET A 1 -26.65 2.73 -3.56
C MET A 1 -25.46 3.66 -3.70
N SER A 2 -24.94 4.17 -2.59
CA SER A 2 -23.80 5.10 -2.58
C SER A 2 -22.54 4.30 -2.29
N TYR A 3 -21.91 3.80 -3.36
CA TYR A 3 -20.52 3.38 -3.27
C TYR A 3 -19.68 4.63 -3.49
N THR A 4 -18.94 5.04 -2.47
CA THR A 4 -17.49 5.20 -2.52
C THR A 4 -17.08 5.81 -1.20
N SER A 5 -16.60 4.94 -0.30
CA SER A 5 -15.73 5.33 0.80
C SER A 5 -14.66 6.26 0.22
N SER A 6 -14.80 7.56 0.41
CA SER A 6 -13.71 8.51 0.21
C SER A 6 -12.77 8.35 1.41
N SER A 7 -12.21 7.15 1.56
CA SER A 7 -10.97 7.02 2.31
C SER A 7 -9.93 7.63 1.40
N THR A 8 -9.68 8.91 1.63
CA THR A 8 -8.56 9.65 1.08
C THR A 8 -7.29 8.99 1.64
N TYR A 9 -6.94 7.80 1.14
CA TYR A 9 -5.58 7.32 1.28
C TYR A 9 -4.75 8.41 0.61
N LEU A 10 -3.98 9.16 1.42
CA LEU A 10 -3.12 10.25 0.94
C LEU A 10 -2.08 9.74 -0.10
N ILE A 11 -2.00 8.42 -0.26
CA ILE A 11 -1.19 7.71 -1.24
C ILE A 11 -2.13 6.69 -1.89
N ASP A 12 -2.42 6.87 -3.17
CA ASP A 12 -3.23 5.92 -3.94
C ASP A 12 -2.45 4.60 -4.10
N PRO A 13 -3.07 3.44 -3.83
CA PRO A 13 -2.43 2.16 -4.06
C PRO A 13 -2.11 1.98 -5.54
N PRO A 14 -0.91 1.51 -5.90
CA PRO A 14 -0.57 1.27 -7.29
C PRO A 14 -1.46 0.16 -7.86
N SER A 15 -1.53 0.09 -9.19
CA SER A 15 -2.34 -0.91 -9.88
C SER A 15 -1.95 -2.34 -9.41
N PRO A 16 -2.90 -3.28 -9.27
CA PRO A 16 -2.60 -4.66 -8.88
C PRO A 16 -1.65 -5.39 -9.85
N PHE A 17 -1.49 -4.87 -11.06
CA PHE A 17 -0.55 -5.35 -12.08
C PHE A 17 0.71 -4.48 -12.19
N ALA A 18 0.88 -3.49 -11.31
CA ALA A 18 2.05 -2.65 -11.27
C ALA A 18 3.29 -3.49 -10.92
N PRO A 19 4.48 -3.10 -11.43
CA PRO A 19 5.72 -3.79 -11.10
C PRO A 19 6.00 -3.70 -9.59
N LYS A 20 6.76 -4.66 -9.07
CA LYS A 20 7.20 -4.70 -7.67
C LYS A 20 7.73 -3.34 -7.19
N LYS A 21 8.48 -2.65 -8.05
CA LYS A 21 9.07 -1.34 -7.76
C LYS A 21 8.03 -0.28 -7.37
N ASP A 22 6.90 -0.20 -8.07
CA ASP A 22 5.82 0.74 -7.74
C ASP A 22 5.21 0.45 -6.36
N TRP A 23 5.04 -0.83 -6.04
CA TRP A 23 4.58 -1.26 -4.72
C TRP A 23 5.60 -0.96 -3.61
N GLU A 24 6.90 -1.07 -3.89
CA GLU A 24 7.97 -0.68 -2.96
C GLU A 24 7.98 0.83 -2.71
N GLU A 25 7.81 1.65 -3.75
CA GLU A 25 7.73 3.11 -3.62
C GLU A 25 6.47 3.55 -2.86
N HIS A 26 5.33 2.89 -3.11
CA HIS A 26 4.09 3.11 -2.37
C HIS A 26 4.22 2.76 -0.89
N LEU A 27 4.82 1.60 -0.58
CA LEU A 27 5.08 1.18 0.80
C LEU A 27 6.02 2.14 1.52
N ALA A 28 7.08 2.61 0.85
CA ALA A 28 7.99 3.59 1.42
C ALA A 28 7.28 4.91 1.74
N ALA A 29 6.37 5.36 0.88
CA ALA A 29 5.56 6.55 1.12
C ALA A 29 4.59 6.35 2.31
N LEU A 30 3.91 5.20 2.40
CA LEU A 30 3.01 4.88 3.51
C LEU A 30 3.78 4.82 4.84
N CYS A 31 4.94 4.18 4.84
CA CYS A 31 5.80 4.08 6.02
C CYS A 31 6.32 5.45 6.46
N ALA A 32 6.72 6.31 5.52
CA ALA A 32 7.12 7.69 5.82
C ALA A 32 5.98 8.50 6.45
N GLN A 33 4.74 8.33 5.98
CA GLN A 33 3.56 8.95 6.61
C GLN A 33 3.26 8.35 7.98
N TYR A 34 3.37 7.03 8.15
CA TYR A 34 3.14 6.37 9.43
C TYR A 34 4.13 6.82 10.51
N ILE A 35 5.39 7.09 10.12
CA ILE A 35 6.41 7.66 11.02
C ILE A 35 6.05 9.11 11.40
N ALA A 36 5.50 9.88 10.47
CA ALA A 36 5.09 11.26 10.73
C ALA A 36 3.80 11.35 11.55
N ASP A 37 2.87 10.42 11.33
CA ASP A 37 1.55 10.36 11.92
C ASP A 37 1.12 8.89 12.04
N ALA A 38 1.22 8.34 13.25
CA ALA A 38 1.03 6.92 13.52
C ALA A 38 -0.47 6.56 13.49
N HIS A 39 -1.04 6.51 12.29
CA HIS A 39 -2.44 6.17 12.06
C HIS A 39 -2.64 4.65 11.90
N PRO A 40 -3.68 4.07 12.53
CA PRO A 40 -3.99 2.65 12.37
C PRO A 40 -4.30 2.26 10.92
N ASP A 41 -4.98 3.12 10.15
CA ASP A 41 -5.26 2.90 8.73
C ASP A 41 -3.99 2.77 7.87
N LEU A 42 -2.94 3.55 8.18
CA LEU A 42 -1.66 3.46 7.48
C LEU A 42 -0.95 2.14 7.78
N LYS A 43 -1.10 1.63 9.00
CA LYS A 43 -0.55 0.32 9.37
C LYS A 43 -1.20 -0.80 8.56
N GLU A 44 -2.53 -0.81 8.45
CA GLU A 44 -3.25 -1.79 7.63
C GLU A 44 -2.81 -1.71 6.16
N ALA A 45 -2.70 -0.51 5.59
CA ALA A 45 -2.25 -0.31 4.21
C ALA A 45 -0.81 -0.79 3.97
N ILE A 46 0.10 -0.60 4.94
CA ILE A 46 1.48 -1.11 4.87
C ILE A 46 1.46 -2.64 4.88
N GLU A 47 0.70 -3.27 5.76
CA GLU A 47 0.59 -4.74 5.85
C GLU A 47 0.03 -5.34 4.55
N GLU A 48 -0.97 -4.69 3.93
CA GLU A 48 -1.50 -5.11 2.62
C GLU A 48 -0.46 -4.98 1.49
N ALA A 49 0.27 -3.86 1.44
CA ALA A 49 1.32 -3.64 0.45
C ALA A 49 2.51 -4.60 0.64
N GLU A 50 2.94 -4.90 1.87
CA GLU A 50 3.95 -5.93 2.14
C GLU A 50 3.48 -7.31 1.71
N ALA A 51 2.23 -7.67 2.00
CA ALA A 51 1.67 -8.96 1.60
C ALA A 51 1.64 -9.11 0.07
N HIS A 52 1.27 -8.06 -0.65
CA HIS A 52 1.32 -8.03 -2.12
C HIS A 52 2.76 -8.16 -2.64
N LEU A 53 3.72 -7.43 -2.08
CA LEU A 53 5.14 -7.52 -2.44
C LEU A 53 5.72 -8.92 -2.19
N ALA A 54 5.37 -9.53 -1.06
CA ALA A 54 5.78 -10.89 -0.71
C ALA A 54 5.14 -11.93 -1.66
N GLY A 55 3.87 -11.75 -2.03
CA GLY A 55 3.17 -12.60 -3.01
C GLY A 55 3.75 -12.50 -4.43
N LEU A 56 4.13 -11.29 -4.85
CA LEU A 56 4.84 -11.04 -6.11
C LEU A 56 6.23 -11.68 -6.10
N ALA A 57 6.98 -11.54 -5.01
CA ALA A 57 8.30 -12.14 -4.88
C ALA A 57 8.27 -13.68 -4.97
N LYS A 58 7.25 -14.31 -4.39
CA LYS A 58 7.08 -15.77 -4.41
C LYS A 58 6.63 -16.33 -5.76
N SER A 59 6.10 -15.48 -6.64
CA SER A 59 5.70 -15.85 -8.00
C SER A 59 6.79 -15.59 -9.04
N ALA A 60 7.93 -15.03 -8.61
CA ALA A 60 9.10 -14.75 -9.45
C ALA A 60 10.23 -15.78 -9.29
N GLU A 61 10.01 -16.85 -8.51
CA GLU A 61 10.94 -17.97 -8.26
C GLU A 61 10.57 -19.23 -9.07
#